data_AF-A0A8J7H5T5-F1
#
_entry.id   AF-A0A8J7H5T5-F1
#
_cell.length_a   1.000
_cell.length_b   1.000
_cell.length_c   1.000
_cell.angle_alpha   90.00
_cell.angle_beta   90.00
_cell.angle_gamma   90.00
#
_symmetry.space_group_name_H-M   'P 1'
#
loop_
_entity.id
_entity.type
_entity.pdbx_description
1 polymer ?
#
loop_
_entity_poly.entity_id
_entity_poly.type
_entity_poly.pdbx_seq_one_letter_code
_entity_poly.pdbx_strand_id
1 'polypeptide(L)'
;MLMATWSGATFANATLITVKASAIHPTQPAIGKAEVAYDLAHYRQKSRALFDDFCKGEGAGKVADFSDSSTLATATSFRCAKPAGTHPDTVKSAVIAPDGQVYLTDGHHSVSALRASTPDSDITLSLRITDDLRHLPSMAVFWDYMQQHHLVWLEGPAGKIAPLELPSQVGIDVMQDDPYRSVLYFLRGIAYERPEPSPPFLEFYLGAWLKSQMVITPADTATQQAYFALLQKAAQLLIQASPQTHTLPDSASPTLSQLGQLSEVNHKKLDKLNNPDGKLALLFRS
;
A
#
# COMPACT_ATOMS: atom_id res chain seq x y z
N MET A 1 -0.43 2.82 31.48
CA MET A 1 -0.79 2.06 30.27
C MET A 1 -1.66 2.98 29.41
N LEU A 2 -1.02 3.82 28.58
CA LEU A 2 -1.77 4.64 27.61
C LEU A 2 -2.18 3.71 26.47
N MET A 3 -3.49 3.51 26.28
CA MET A 3 -3.99 2.94 25.04
C MET A 3 -3.67 3.92 23.92
N ALA A 4 -2.96 3.49 22.89
CA ALA A 4 -2.80 4.27 21.67
C ALA A 4 -4.18 4.45 21.03
N THR A 5 -4.81 5.60 21.27
CA THR A 5 -6.05 5.99 20.62
C THR A 5 -5.72 6.51 19.24
N TRP A 6 -5.90 5.68 18.22
CA TRP A 6 -5.84 6.11 16.83
C TRP A 6 -7.06 6.98 16.56
N SER A 7 -6.91 8.30 16.51
CA SER A 7 -8.00 9.19 16.13
C SER A 7 -8.09 9.25 14.60
N GLY A 8 -9.25 8.91 14.03
CA GLY A 8 -9.52 9.15 12.61
C GLY A 8 -9.54 10.65 12.31
N ALA A 9 -8.85 11.08 11.26
CA ALA A 9 -8.84 12.48 10.85
C ALA A 9 -10.22 12.88 10.27
N THR A 10 -10.78 14.01 10.74
CA THR A 10 -11.98 14.64 10.16
C THR A 10 -11.58 15.61 9.05
N PHE A 11 -11.97 15.31 7.81
CA PHE A 11 -11.48 15.97 6.59
C PHE A 11 -12.31 17.18 6.12
N ALA A 12 -12.63 18.12 7.01
CA ALA A 12 -13.49 19.25 6.66
C ALA A 12 -12.88 20.22 5.62
N ASN A 13 -11.57 20.16 5.34
CA ASN A 13 -10.87 20.99 4.35
C ASN A 13 -9.66 20.27 3.72
N ALA A 14 -9.88 19.14 3.05
CA ALA A 14 -8.79 18.43 2.37
C ALA A 14 -8.20 19.29 1.22
N THR A 15 -6.93 19.68 1.33
CA THR A 15 -6.22 20.34 0.22
C THR A 15 -5.78 19.28 -0.78
N LEU A 16 -6.25 19.39 -2.02
CA LEU A 16 -5.80 18.55 -3.12
C LEU A 16 -4.75 19.30 -3.93
N ILE A 17 -3.63 18.63 -4.22
CA ILE A 17 -2.63 19.09 -5.17
C ILE A 17 -2.54 18.11 -6.33
N THR A 18 -2.01 18.59 -7.45
CA THR A 18 -1.78 17.80 -8.64
C THR A 18 -0.28 17.79 -8.92
N VAL A 19 0.32 16.60 -8.99
CA VAL A 19 1.77 16.44 -9.16
C VAL A 19 2.09 15.38 -10.21
N LYS A 20 3.28 15.49 -10.79
CA LYS A 20 3.86 14.42 -11.57
C LYS A 20 4.20 13.23 -10.69
N ALA A 21 3.92 12.01 -11.15
CA ALA A 21 4.21 10.81 -10.38
C ALA A 21 5.71 10.62 -10.13
N SER A 22 6.55 11.10 -11.04
CA SER A 22 8.01 11.15 -10.84
C SER A 22 8.47 12.06 -9.70
N ALA A 23 7.68 13.08 -9.33
CA ALA A 23 7.99 14.03 -8.26
C ALA A 23 7.51 13.57 -6.87
N ILE A 24 6.97 12.36 -6.77
CA ILE A 24 6.44 11.82 -5.51
C ILE A 24 7.54 11.02 -4.81
N HIS A 25 7.92 11.46 -3.61
CA HIS A 25 8.86 10.75 -2.75
C HIS A 25 8.15 9.74 -1.83
N PRO A 26 8.75 8.56 -1.58
CA PRO A 26 8.19 7.57 -0.68
C PRO A 26 8.43 7.94 0.79
N THR A 27 7.65 7.34 1.67
CA THR A 27 7.82 7.37 3.13
C THR A 27 8.00 5.96 3.70
N GLN A 28 8.26 4.99 2.81
CA GLN A 28 8.58 3.61 3.16
C GLN A 28 9.62 3.07 2.16
N PRO A 29 10.58 2.23 2.57
CA PRO A 29 11.61 1.72 1.67
C PRO A 29 11.15 0.62 0.72
N ALA A 30 10.09 -0.10 1.12
CA ALA A 30 9.65 -1.32 0.46
C ALA A 30 8.16 -1.32 0.18
N ILE A 31 7.77 -2.17 -0.76
CA ILE A 31 6.38 -2.56 -1.05
C ILE A 31 6.34 -4.08 -1.20
N GLY A 32 5.15 -4.65 -1.16
CA GLY A 32 4.96 -6.02 -1.60
C GLY A 32 4.86 -6.07 -3.12
N LYS A 33 5.92 -6.45 -3.84
CA LYS A 33 5.92 -6.42 -5.32
C LYS A 33 4.93 -7.39 -5.92
N ALA A 34 4.55 -8.48 -5.24
CA ALA A 34 3.51 -9.38 -5.74
C ALA A 34 2.11 -8.74 -5.77
N GLU A 35 1.83 -7.74 -4.92
CA GLU A 35 0.58 -6.97 -4.99
C GLU A 35 0.57 -6.09 -6.26
N VAL A 36 1.66 -5.38 -6.52
CA VAL A 36 1.80 -4.55 -7.73
C VAL A 36 1.82 -5.42 -9.00
N ALA A 37 2.51 -6.56 -8.99
CA ALA A 37 2.54 -7.48 -10.12
C ALA A 37 1.14 -8.05 -10.42
N TYR A 38 0.36 -8.37 -9.38
CA TYR A 38 -1.04 -8.76 -9.53
C TYR A 38 -1.87 -7.64 -10.17
N ASP A 39 -1.74 -6.40 -9.71
CA ASP A 39 -2.48 -5.27 -10.27
C ASP A 39 -2.12 -5.07 -11.76
N LEU A 40 -0.84 -5.15 -12.12
CA LEU A 40 -0.38 -5.08 -13.52
C LEU A 40 -0.92 -6.23 -14.37
N ALA A 41 -0.95 -7.46 -13.85
CA ALA A 41 -1.56 -8.60 -14.55
C ALA A 41 -3.07 -8.40 -14.74
N HIS A 42 -3.75 -7.84 -13.73
CA HIS A 42 -5.17 -7.52 -13.80
C HIS A 42 -5.46 -6.43 -14.83
N TYR A 43 -4.62 -5.39 -14.92
CA TYR A 43 -4.74 -4.34 -15.94
C TYR A 43 -4.54 -4.87 -17.35
N ARG A 44 -3.56 -5.77 -17.55
CA ARG A 44 -3.34 -6.45 -18.84
C ARG A 44 -4.54 -7.31 -19.25
N GLN A 45 -5.18 -8.00 -18.30
CA GLN A 45 -6.36 -8.80 -18.58
C GLN A 45 -7.61 -7.92 -18.83
N LYS A 46 -7.73 -6.81 -18.09
CA LYS A 46 -8.91 -5.95 -18.07
C LYS A 46 -8.46 -4.50 -18.08
N SER A 47 -8.26 -3.93 -19.27
CA SER A 47 -7.84 -2.53 -19.46
C SER A 47 -8.70 -1.53 -18.67
N ARG A 48 -10.01 -1.78 -18.56
CA ARG A 48 -10.93 -0.96 -17.74
C ARG A 48 -10.48 -0.83 -16.28
N ALA A 49 -9.86 -1.87 -15.70
CA ALA A 49 -9.40 -1.85 -14.31
C ALA A 49 -8.32 -0.80 -14.06
N LEU A 50 -7.43 -0.55 -15.03
CA LEU A 50 -6.42 0.51 -14.95
C LEU A 50 -7.08 1.88 -14.78
N PHE A 51 -8.06 2.18 -15.63
CA PHE A 51 -8.77 3.46 -15.59
C PHE A 51 -9.71 3.58 -14.39
N ASP A 52 -10.33 2.48 -13.95
CA ASP A 52 -11.13 2.47 -12.73
C ASP A 52 -10.26 2.79 -11.50
N ASP A 53 -9.08 2.20 -11.38
CA ASP A 53 -8.17 2.47 -10.26
C ASP A 53 -7.58 3.88 -10.32
N PHE A 54 -7.20 4.36 -11.51
CA PHE A 54 -6.79 5.76 -11.71
C PHE A 54 -7.90 6.72 -11.28
N CYS A 55 -9.10 6.60 -11.86
CA CYS A 55 -10.23 7.49 -11.53
C CYS A 55 -10.60 7.42 -10.04
N LYS A 56 -10.47 6.26 -9.40
CA LYS A 56 -10.70 6.13 -7.96
C LYS A 56 -9.63 6.88 -7.16
N GLY A 57 -8.37 6.76 -7.55
CA GLY A 57 -7.25 7.50 -6.97
C GLY A 57 -7.39 9.01 -7.11
N GLU A 58 -8.00 9.48 -8.20
CA GLU A 58 -8.32 10.89 -8.43
C GLU A 58 -9.57 11.38 -7.64
N GLY A 59 -10.25 10.53 -6.87
CA GLY A 59 -11.51 10.91 -6.22
C GLY A 59 -12.67 11.07 -7.20
N ALA A 60 -12.53 10.54 -8.41
CA ALA A 60 -13.42 10.74 -9.55
C ALA A 60 -14.36 9.54 -9.81
N GLY A 61 -14.37 8.55 -8.91
CA GLY A 61 -15.17 7.34 -9.05
C GLY A 61 -14.54 6.34 -10.02
N LYS A 62 -15.35 5.75 -10.91
CA LYS A 62 -14.89 4.79 -11.94
C LYS A 62 -14.66 5.50 -13.28
N VAL A 63 -14.02 4.84 -14.24
CA VAL A 63 -14.02 5.33 -15.62
C VAL A 63 -15.45 5.32 -16.17
N ALA A 64 -15.84 6.37 -16.88
CA ALA A 64 -17.11 6.42 -17.61
C ALA A 64 -16.94 6.04 -19.08
N ASP A 65 -15.81 6.42 -19.68
CA ASP A 65 -15.58 6.31 -21.12
C ASP A 65 -14.08 6.21 -21.41
N PHE A 66 -13.71 5.27 -22.27
CA PHE A 66 -12.34 5.02 -22.74
C PHE A 66 -12.38 4.13 -24.00
N SER A 67 -11.26 4.01 -24.70
CA SER A 67 -11.06 3.17 -25.88
C SER A 67 -9.78 2.35 -25.75
N ASP A 68 -9.55 1.44 -26.70
CA ASP A 68 -8.30 0.66 -26.75
C ASP A 68 -7.06 1.54 -27.00
N SER A 69 -7.24 2.76 -27.50
CA SER A 69 -6.16 3.75 -27.70
C SER A 69 -5.92 4.66 -26.50
N SER A 70 -6.75 4.56 -25.46
CA SER A 70 -6.65 5.42 -24.28
C SER A 70 -5.42 5.08 -23.45
N THR A 71 -4.78 6.11 -22.89
CA THR A 71 -3.62 5.95 -22.01
C THR A 71 -3.70 6.94 -20.85
N LEU A 72 -3.08 6.62 -19.71
CA LEU A 72 -3.00 7.57 -18.59
C LEU A 72 -2.11 8.78 -18.90
N ALA A 73 -1.20 8.67 -19.88
CA ALA A 73 -0.38 9.78 -20.35
C ALA A 73 -1.20 10.83 -21.13
N THR A 74 -2.29 10.42 -21.77
CA THR A 74 -3.19 11.30 -22.53
C THR A 74 -4.51 11.45 -21.79
N ALA A 75 -4.57 12.41 -20.85
CA ALA A 75 -5.75 12.62 -19.99
C ALA A 75 -7.07 12.87 -20.75
N THR A 76 -7.01 13.36 -21.98
CA THR A 76 -8.19 13.59 -22.84
C THR A 76 -8.68 12.33 -23.56
N SER A 77 -7.93 11.23 -23.50
CA SER A 77 -8.26 9.97 -24.18
C SER A 77 -9.28 9.12 -23.40
N PHE A 78 -9.60 9.47 -22.16
CA PHE A 78 -10.60 8.81 -21.33
C PHE A 78 -11.33 9.84 -20.46
N ARG A 79 -12.42 9.43 -19.81
CA ARG A 79 -13.19 10.29 -18.91
C ARG A 79 -13.61 9.52 -17.67
N CYS A 80 -13.33 10.07 -16.49
CA CYS A 80 -13.86 9.57 -15.23
C CYS A 80 -15.34 9.93 -15.05
N ALA A 81 -16.07 9.15 -14.25
CA ALA A 81 -17.50 9.35 -14.03
C ALA A 81 -17.84 10.63 -13.26
N LYS A 82 -16.90 11.18 -12.50
CA LYS A 82 -17.05 12.43 -11.73
C LYS A 82 -15.82 13.31 -11.91
N PRO A 83 -15.89 14.60 -11.58
CA PRO A 83 -14.69 15.44 -11.45
C PRO A 83 -13.71 14.91 -10.41
N ALA A 84 -12.42 15.14 -10.62
CA ALA A 84 -11.39 14.83 -9.62
C ALA A 84 -11.70 15.54 -8.28
N GLY A 85 -11.41 14.86 -7.18
CA GLY A 85 -11.66 15.36 -5.82
C GLY A 85 -13.11 15.28 -5.35
N THR A 86 -14.04 14.71 -6.13
CA THR A 86 -15.43 14.52 -5.67
C THR A 86 -15.51 13.64 -4.41
N HIS A 87 -14.62 12.65 -4.30
CA HIS A 87 -14.47 11.77 -3.14
C HIS A 87 -13.04 11.91 -2.59
N PRO A 88 -12.75 12.95 -1.78
CA PRO A 88 -11.39 13.25 -1.33
C PRO A 88 -10.80 12.19 -0.39
N ASP A 89 -11.65 11.36 0.22
CA ASP A 89 -11.27 10.22 1.06
C ASP A 89 -10.66 9.05 0.28
N THR A 90 -10.95 8.93 -1.02
CA THR A 90 -10.32 7.91 -1.88
C THR A 90 -9.00 8.37 -2.48
N VAL A 91 -8.70 9.68 -2.40
CA VAL A 91 -7.45 10.27 -2.89
C VAL A 91 -6.31 9.93 -1.93
N LYS A 92 -5.18 9.52 -2.50
CA LYS A 92 -3.97 9.13 -1.76
C LYS A 92 -3.39 10.30 -0.99
N SER A 93 -2.94 10.05 0.23
CA SER A 93 -2.43 11.09 1.11
C SER A 93 -0.94 11.32 0.94
N ALA A 94 -0.53 12.56 1.16
CA ALA A 94 0.85 12.98 1.19
C ALA A 94 1.04 14.15 2.18
N VAL A 95 2.29 14.47 2.45
CA VAL A 95 2.70 15.67 3.18
C VAL A 95 3.65 16.50 2.33
N ILE A 96 3.75 17.79 2.61
CA ILE A 96 4.73 18.68 1.98
C ILE A 96 5.81 19.01 3.01
N ALA A 97 7.07 18.76 2.66
CA ALA A 97 8.23 18.98 3.54
C ALA A 97 8.79 20.42 3.47
N PRO A 98 9.69 20.83 4.39
CA PRO A 98 10.38 22.13 4.37
C PRO A 98 11.08 22.51 3.06
N ASP A 99 11.61 21.53 2.34
CA ASP A 99 12.24 21.71 1.03
C ASP A 99 11.23 21.80 -0.14
N GLY A 100 9.93 21.78 0.18
CA GLY A 100 8.83 21.82 -0.78
C GLY A 100 8.52 20.48 -1.46
N GLN A 101 9.22 19.40 -1.12
CA GLN A 101 9.01 18.09 -1.72
C GLN A 101 7.75 17.41 -1.18
N VAL A 102 7.14 16.56 -2.00
CA VAL A 102 5.90 15.84 -1.68
C VAL A 102 6.21 14.39 -1.30
N TYR A 103 5.87 14.03 -0.06
CA TYR A 103 6.12 12.70 0.49
C TYR A 103 4.80 11.93 0.64
N LEU A 104 4.66 10.84 -0.10
CA LEU A 104 3.45 10.00 -0.13
C LEU A 104 3.31 9.22 1.18
N THR A 105 2.18 9.34 1.87
CA THR A 105 1.89 8.66 3.15
C THR A 105 0.89 7.50 3.00
N ASP A 106 0.13 7.44 1.91
CA ASP A 106 -0.67 6.28 1.51
C ASP A 106 -0.58 6.06 0.00
N GLY A 107 -0.66 4.81 -0.46
CA GLY A 107 -0.84 4.47 -1.87
C GLY A 107 0.43 4.13 -2.64
N HIS A 108 1.55 3.79 -1.99
CA HIS A 108 2.81 3.42 -2.66
C HIS A 108 2.63 2.28 -3.67
N HIS A 109 1.84 1.26 -3.35
CA HIS A 109 1.51 0.17 -4.28
C HIS A 109 0.72 0.66 -5.49
N SER A 110 -0.38 1.40 -5.29
CA SER A 110 -1.20 1.90 -6.40
C SER A 110 -0.44 2.88 -7.29
N VAL A 111 0.34 3.80 -6.72
CA VAL A 111 1.17 4.73 -7.50
C VAL A 111 2.24 3.95 -8.29
N SER A 112 2.84 2.92 -7.68
CA SER A 112 3.80 2.05 -8.37
C SER A 112 3.17 1.29 -9.54
N ALA A 113 1.95 0.77 -9.38
CA ALA A 113 1.22 0.07 -10.43
C ALA A 113 0.83 1.00 -11.60
N LEU A 114 0.34 2.20 -11.29
CA LEU A 114 -0.02 3.20 -12.30
C LEU A 114 1.21 3.66 -13.11
N ARG A 115 2.32 3.95 -12.43
CA ARG A 115 3.60 4.30 -13.08
C ARG A 115 4.11 3.16 -13.96
N ALA A 116 4.12 1.93 -13.46
CA ALA A 116 4.58 0.77 -14.23
C ALA A 116 3.66 0.44 -15.43
N SER A 117 2.41 0.91 -15.42
CA SER A 117 1.48 0.82 -16.56
C SER A 117 1.73 1.90 -17.63
N THR A 118 2.62 2.85 -17.36
CA THR A 118 2.98 3.96 -18.27
C THR A 118 4.50 4.21 -18.27
N PRO A 119 5.33 3.20 -18.60
CA PRO A 119 6.78 3.29 -18.43
C PRO A 119 7.45 4.40 -19.25
N ASP A 120 6.87 4.77 -20.39
CA ASP A 120 7.43 5.76 -21.32
C ASP A 120 6.90 7.19 -21.09
N SER A 121 6.12 7.42 -20.03
CA SER A 121 5.49 8.72 -19.80
C SER A 121 5.21 8.99 -18.33
N ASP A 122 5.41 10.25 -17.94
CA ASP A 122 5.13 10.67 -16.57
C ASP A 122 3.66 11.11 -16.43
N ILE A 123 2.91 10.37 -15.63
CA ILE A 123 1.49 10.63 -15.36
C ILE A 123 1.33 11.68 -14.27
N THR A 124 0.21 12.39 -14.33
CA THR A 124 -0.16 13.38 -13.33
C THR A 124 -1.19 12.76 -12.39
N LEU A 125 -1.01 12.91 -11.08
CA LEU A 125 -1.86 12.35 -10.04
C LEU A 125 -2.33 13.44 -9.08
N SER A 126 -3.55 13.29 -8.57
CA SER A 126 -4.06 14.07 -7.45
C SER A 126 -3.61 13.45 -6.13
N LEU A 127 -3.14 14.28 -5.20
CA LEU A 127 -2.79 13.89 -3.84
C LEU A 127 -3.49 14.79 -2.84
N ARG A 128 -3.94 14.19 -1.75
CA ARG A 128 -4.53 14.88 -0.62
C ARG A 128 -3.45 15.20 0.41
N ILE A 129 -3.22 16.48 0.66
CA ILE A 129 -2.26 16.92 1.67
C ILE A 129 -2.89 16.82 3.05
N THR A 130 -2.33 15.96 3.90
CA THR A 130 -2.72 15.87 5.31
C THR A 130 -2.02 16.91 6.16
N ASP A 131 -0.75 17.18 5.85
CA ASP A 131 0.10 18.08 6.60
C ASP A 131 0.97 18.90 5.63
N ASP A 132 0.89 20.23 5.72
CA ASP A 132 1.81 21.15 5.06
C ASP A 132 2.87 21.62 6.06
N LEU A 133 4.02 20.95 6.02
CA LEU A 133 5.10 21.08 6.98
C LEU A 133 6.21 22.00 6.49
N ARG A 134 5.94 22.83 5.46
CA ARG A 134 6.90 23.82 4.93
C ARG A 134 7.39 24.83 5.97
N HIS A 135 6.63 25.02 7.03
CA HIS A 135 6.94 25.93 8.12
C HIS A 135 7.97 25.37 9.13
N LEU A 136 8.28 24.06 9.09
CA LEU A 136 9.29 23.48 9.99
C LEU A 136 10.69 23.98 9.62
N PRO A 137 11.59 24.18 10.61
CA PRO A 137 12.85 24.89 10.40
C PRO A 137 13.93 24.08 9.66
N SER A 138 13.78 22.76 9.53
CA SER A 138 14.74 21.90 8.83
C SER A 138 14.14 20.53 8.47
N MET A 139 14.82 19.83 7.56
CA MET A 139 14.48 18.44 7.21
C MET A 139 14.66 17.46 8.38
N ALA A 140 15.59 17.74 9.31
CA ALA A 140 15.75 16.90 10.50
C ALA A 140 14.48 16.94 11.38
N VAL A 141 13.97 18.15 11.65
CA VAL A 141 12.71 18.34 12.41
C VAL A 141 11.51 17.74 11.66
N PHE A 142 11.51 17.81 10.32
CA PHE A 142 10.50 17.13 9.51
C PHE A 142 10.52 15.61 9.71
N TRP A 143 11.69 14.95 9.64
CA TRP A 143 11.75 13.50 9.80
C TRP A 143 11.43 13.04 11.23
N ASP A 144 11.74 13.84 12.23
CA ASP A 144 11.29 13.61 13.61
C ASP A 144 9.76 13.71 13.72
N TYR A 145 9.14 14.72 13.10
CA TYR A 145 7.68 14.86 13.02
C TYR A 145 7.06 13.63 12.33
N MET A 146 7.59 13.24 11.16
CA MET A 146 7.08 12.11 10.39
C MET A 146 7.08 10.80 11.21
N GLN A 147 8.12 10.55 12.00
CA GLN A 147 8.19 9.35 12.86
C GLN A 147 7.23 9.45 14.04
N GLN A 148 7.19 10.59 14.73
CA GLN A 148 6.34 10.82 15.91
C GLN A 148 4.84 10.74 15.55
N HIS A 149 4.48 11.13 14.33
CA HIS A 149 3.10 11.13 13.84
C HIS A 149 2.75 9.89 13.01
N HIS A 150 3.64 8.89 12.95
CA HIS A 150 3.44 7.66 12.18
C HIS A 150 3.11 7.90 10.69
N LEU A 151 3.82 8.84 10.07
CA LEU A 151 3.70 9.21 8.66
C LEU A 151 4.86 8.65 7.80
N VAL A 152 5.83 7.98 8.42
CA VAL A 152 6.94 7.29 7.76
C VAL A 152 7.20 5.93 8.39
N TRP A 153 7.57 4.95 7.56
CA TRP A 153 8.03 3.63 7.97
C TRP A 153 9.48 3.45 7.52
N LEU A 154 10.42 3.42 8.47
CA LEU A 154 11.85 3.36 8.21
C LEU A 154 12.46 1.97 8.47
N GLU A 155 11.67 0.90 8.28
CA GLU A 155 12.17 -0.47 8.32
C GLU A 155 12.05 -1.14 6.95
N GLY A 156 13.19 -1.50 6.36
CA GLY A 156 13.26 -2.26 5.13
C GLY A 156 13.46 -3.77 5.38
N PRO A 157 13.44 -4.59 4.31
CA PRO A 157 13.73 -6.03 4.37
C PRO A 157 15.05 -6.37 5.09
N ALA A 158 16.07 -5.52 4.94
CA ALA A 158 17.38 -5.66 5.58
C ALA A 158 17.47 -5.10 7.01
N GLY A 159 16.43 -4.42 7.51
CA GLY A 159 16.40 -3.78 8.82
C GLY A 159 16.10 -2.28 8.75
N LYS A 160 16.35 -1.58 9.86
CA LYS A 160 16.14 -0.13 9.98
C LYS A 160 17.02 0.65 9.01
N ILE A 161 16.48 1.72 8.47
CA ILE A 161 17.17 2.65 7.57
C ILE A 161 17.05 4.09 8.08
N ALA A 162 17.96 4.96 7.68
CA ALA A 162 17.84 6.40 7.81
C ALA A 162 16.91 6.98 6.73
N PRO A 163 16.27 8.14 6.96
CA PRO A 163 15.40 8.75 5.95
C PRO A 163 16.08 9.03 4.61
N LEU A 164 17.38 9.35 4.60
CA LEU A 164 18.14 9.60 3.37
C LEU A 164 18.36 8.33 2.52
N GLU A 165 18.15 7.15 3.10
CA GLU A 165 18.23 5.87 2.39
C GLU A 165 16.88 5.47 1.75
N LEU A 166 15.82 6.25 1.94
CA LEU A 166 14.58 6.06 1.21
C LEU A 166 14.83 6.22 -0.30
N PRO A 167 14.14 5.45 -1.16
CA PRO A 167 14.23 5.64 -2.60
C PRO A 167 13.86 7.07 -2.98
N SER A 168 14.50 7.62 -4.01
CA SER A 168 14.23 9.00 -4.45
C SER A 168 12.87 9.18 -5.13
N GLN A 169 12.11 8.11 -5.37
CA GLN A 169 10.81 8.16 -6.03
C GLN A 169 9.96 6.92 -5.66
N VAL A 170 8.62 7.03 -5.75
CA VAL A 170 7.71 5.89 -5.54
C VAL A 170 7.60 5.05 -6.80
N GLY A 171 8.06 3.79 -6.82
CA GLY A 171 7.88 2.93 -7.98
C GLY A 171 8.40 1.51 -7.77
N ILE A 172 7.82 0.54 -8.49
CA ILE A 172 8.18 -0.88 -8.35
C ILE A 172 9.65 -1.19 -8.66
N ASP A 173 10.27 -0.41 -9.57
CA ASP A 173 11.66 -0.63 -9.98
C ASP A 173 12.69 -0.12 -8.96
N VAL A 174 12.31 0.86 -8.13
CA VAL A 174 13.23 1.51 -7.18
C VAL A 174 12.97 1.16 -5.73
N MET A 175 11.73 0.79 -5.38
CA MET A 175 11.39 0.34 -4.04
C MET A 175 11.81 -1.11 -3.84
N GLN A 176 12.22 -1.44 -2.61
CA GLN A 176 12.58 -2.81 -2.25
C GLN A 176 11.35 -3.71 -2.24
N ASP A 177 11.55 -5.02 -2.43
CA ASP A 177 10.50 -6.01 -2.23
C ASP A 177 10.46 -6.49 -0.79
N ASP A 178 9.27 -6.44 -0.18
CA ASP A 178 8.97 -7.10 1.09
C ASP A 178 7.96 -8.22 0.84
N PRO A 179 8.40 -9.49 0.77
CA PRO A 179 7.51 -10.62 0.51
C PRO A 179 6.48 -10.83 1.63
N TYR A 180 6.79 -10.42 2.86
CA TYR A 180 5.83 -10.48 3.96
C TYR A 180 4.71 -9.46 3.72
N ARG A 181 5.05 -8.23 3.33
CA ARG A 181 4.04 -7.21 2.94
C ARG A 181 3.14 -7.71 1.80
N SER A 182 3.69 -8.46 0.85
CA SER A 182 2.90 -9.12 -0.20
C SER A 182 1.97 -10.21 0.34
N VAL A 183 2.45 -11.09 1.23
CA VAL A 183 1.61 -12.11 1.87
C VAL A 183 0.43 -11.47 2.59
N LEU A 184 0.65 -10.40 3.37
CA LEU A 184 -0.41 -9.75 4.12
C LEU A 184 -1.48 -9.11 3.22
N TYR A 185 -1.11 -8.58 2.04
CA TYR A 185 -2.11 -8.13 1.06
C TYR A 185 -3.11 -9.24 0.68
N PHE A 186 -2.60 -10.45 0.43
CA PHE A 186 -3.45 -11.57 0.06
C PHE A 186 -4.25 -12.10 1.25
N LEU A 187 -3.72 -12.00 2.47
CA LEU A 187 -4.39 -12.48 3.68
C LEU A 187 -5.42 -11.53 4.29
N ARG A 188 -5.56 -10.30 3.76
CA ARG A 188 -6.61 -9.38 4.21
C ARG A 188 -8.00 -9.96 3.95
N GLY A 189 -8.79 -10.02 5.00
CA GLY A 189 -10.08 -10.66 5.10
C GLY A 189 -10.06 -12.19 5.15
N ILE A 190 -8.87 -12.80 5.17
CA ILE A 190 -8.68 -14.24 5.34
C ILE A 190 -8.24 -14.56 6.77
N ALA A 191 -7.24 -13.85 7.28
CA ALA A 191 -6.66 -14.10 8.60
C ALA A 191 -6.66 -12.87 9.51
N TYR A 192 -6.89 -11.68 8.94
CA TYR A 192 -7.12 -10.44 9.65
C TYR A 192 -8.10 -9.56 8.85
N GLU A 193 -8.79 -8.63 9.48
CA GLU A 193 -9.55 -7.57 8.81
C GLU A 193 -8.98 -6.21 9.23
N ARG A 194 -9.08 -5.20 8.36
CA ARG A 194 -8.63 -3.85 8.72
C ARG A 194 -9.57 -3.29 9.80
N PRO A 195 -9.09 -2.98 11.01
CA PRO A 195 -9.93 -2.33 12.02
C PRO A 195 -10.23 -0.88 11.62
N GLU A 196 -11.28 -0.31 12.19
CA GLU A 196 -11.63 1.10 12.02
C GLU A 196 -11.59 1.81 13.38
N PRO A 197 -10.80 2.88 13.54
CA PRO A 197 -9.83 3.41 12.57
C PRO A 197 -8.63 2.47 12.38
N SER A 198 -8.07 2.46 11.16
CA SER A 198 -6.91 1.61 10.83
C SER A 198 -5.63 2.15 11.47
N PRO A 199 -4.87 1.33 12.22
CA PRO A 199 -3.50 1.64 12.57
C PRO A 199 -2.65 1.94 11.31
N PRO A 200 -1.77 2.95 11.35
CA PRO A 200 -0.80 3.20 10.31
C PRO A 200 0.16 2.01 10.21
N PHE A 201 0.59 1.70 8.98
CA PHE A 201 1.52 0.61 8.70
C PHE A 201 1.08 -0.79 9.20
N LEU A 202 -0.24 -1.02 9.37
CA LEU A 202 -0.79 -2.30 9.87
C LEU A 202 -0.15 -3.52 9.21
N GLU A 203 -0.10 -3.55 7.88
CA GLU A 203 0.48 -4.68 7.16
C GLU A 203 1.99 -4.84 7.37
N PHE A 204 2.72 -3.76 7.65
CA PHE A 204 4.15 -3.85 7.98
C PHE A 204 4.38 -4.38 9.38
N TYR A 205 3.56 -3.98 10.36
CA TYR A 205 3.62 -4.58 11.70
C TYR A 205 3.28 -6.07 11.65
N LEU A 206 2.22 -6.46 10.95
CA LEU A 206 1.91 -7.88 10.72
C LEU A 206 3.02 -8.61 9.95
N GLY A 207 3.65 -7.94 8.97
CA GLY A 207 4.76 -8.48 8.20
C GLY A 207 6.01 -8.72 9.07
N ALA A 208 6.36 -7.77 9.93
CA ALA A 208 7.47 -7.89 10.86
C ALA A 208 7.26 -9.03 11.86
N TRP A 209 6.02 -9.16 12.38
CA TRP A 209 5.63 -10.29 13.20
C TRP A 209 5.79 -11.60 12.41
N LEU A 210 5.21 -11.71 11.21
CA LEU A 210 5.26 -12.95 10.41
C LEU A 210 6.70 -13.35 10.07
N LYS A 211 7.58 -12.37 9.81
CA LYS A 211 9.02 -12.57 9.59
C LYS A 211 9.72 -13.23 10.78
N SER A 212 9.28 -12.92 12.01
CA SER A 212 9.79 -13.58 13.23
C SER A 212 9.28 -15.02 13.40
N GLN A 213 8.18 -15.39 12.74
CA GLN A 213 7.55 -16.71 12.86
C GLN A 213 7.96 -17.68 11.76
N MET A 214 8.28 -17.16 10.57
CA MET A 214 8.65 -17.99 9.43
C MET A 214 9.58 -17.28 8.45
N VAL A 215 10.42 -18.08 7.80
CA VAL A 215 11.24 -17.64 6.66
C VAL A 215 10.47 -17.85 5.37
N ILE A 216 10.43 -16.82 4.52
CA ILE A 216 9.97 -16.92 3.12
C ILE A 216 11.20 -17.04 2.23
N THR A 217 11.26 -18.09 1.43
CA THR A 217 12.32 -18.35 0.45
C THR A 217 11.83 -18.07 -0.97
N PRO A 218 12.74 -17.89 -1.95
CA PRO A 218 12.35 -17.76 -3.35
C PRO A 218 11.50 -18.94 -3.87
N ALA A 219 11.70 -20.15 -3.34
CA ALA A 219 10.90 -21.32 -3.73
C ALA A 219 9.44 -21.19 -3.31
N ASP A 220 9.17 -20.56 -2.16
CA ASP A 220 7.81 -20.34 -1.65
C ASP A 220 7.01 -19.38 -2.55
N THR A 221 7.70 -18.53 -3.33
CA THR A 221 7.07 -17.52 -4.20
C THR A 221 7.20 -17.85 -5.69
N ALA A 222 7.77 -18.99 -6.05
CA ALA A 222 8.13 -19.31 -7.44
C ALA A 222 6.94 -19.77 -8.30
N THR A 223 5.90 -20.36 -7.69
CA THR A 223 4.74 -20.91 -8.41
C THR A 223 3.45 -20.60 -7.68
N GLN A 224 2.32 -20.62 -8.41
CA GLN A 224 0.99 -20.47 -7.81
C GLN A 224 0.75 -21.48 -6.67
N GLN A 225 1.15 -22.74 -6.86
CA GLN A 225 0.96 -23.78 -5.86
C GLN A 225 1.80 -23.53 -4.60
N ALA A 226 3.09 -23.20 -4.76
CA ALA A 226 3.98 -22.90 -3.64
C ALA A 226 3.49 -21.66 -2.87
N TYR A 227 3.08 -20.62 -3.60
CA TYR A 227 2.62 -19.38 -3.00
C TYR A 227 1.28 -19.56 -2.28
N PHE A 228 0.36 -20.38 -2.81
CA PHE A 228 -0.86 -20.75 -2.11
C PHE A 228 -0.57 -21.50 -0.80
N ALA A 229 0.37 -22.45 -0.81
CA ALA A 229 0.80 -23.16 0.40
C ALA A 229 1.44 -22.21 1.44
N LEU A 230 2.24 -21.23 0.97
CA LEU A 230 2.76 -20.15 1.81
C LEU A 230 1.63 -19.36 2.49
N LEU A 231 0.60 -18.95 1.73
CA LEU A 231 -0.54 -18.22 2.29
C LEU A 231 -1.31 -19.06 3.32
N GLN A 232 -1.52 -20.36 3.06
CA GLN A 232 -2.16 -21.27 4.01
C GLN A 232 -1.38 -21.33 5.33
N LYS A 233 -0.05 -21.51 5.25
CA LYS A 233 0.82 -21.56 6.43
C LYS A 233 0.80 -20.23 7.20
N ALA A 234 0.95 -19.10 6.50
CA ALA A 234 0.95 -17.79 7.11
C ALA A 234 -0.40 -17.43 7.77
N ALA A 235 -1.52 -17.75 7.11
CA ALA A 235 -2.86 -17.59 7.69
C ALA A 235 -3.02 -18.40 8.97
N GLN A 236 -2.58 -19.67 8.95
CA GLN A 236 -2.68 -20.55 10.11
C GLN A 236 -1.83 -20.06 11.29
N LEU A 237 -0.60 -19.62 11.03
CA LEU A 237 0.27 -19.02 12.04
C LEU A 237 -0.40 -17.79 12.66
N LEU A 238 -0.95 -16.90 11.83
CA LEU A 238 -1.58 -15.67 12.31
C LEU A 238 -2.76 -15.99 13.23
N ILE A 239 -3.61 -16.96 12.89
CA ILE A 239 -4.78 -17.33 13.72
C ILE A 239 -4.39 -18.06 15.01
N GLN A 240 -3.34 -18.88 15.01
CA GLN A 240 -2.92 -19.65 16.19
C GLN A 240 -2.18 -18.81 17.24
N ALA A 241 -1.61 -17.69 16.82
CA ALA A 241 -0.88 -16.81 17.71
C ALA A 241 -1.79 -16.19 18.79
N SER A 242 -1.25 -16.00 19.99
CA SER A 242 -1.97 -15.31 21.06
C SER A 242 -2.35 -13.90 20.57
N PRO A 243 -3.63 -13.48 20.69
CA PRO A 243 -4.05 -12.16 20.22
C PRO A 243 -3.34 -11.00 20.89
N GLN A 244 -2.75 -11.22 22.07
CA GLN A 244 -2.05 -10.19 22.84
C GLN A 244 -0.55 -10.16 22.56
N THR A 245 -0.10 -10.94 21.56
CA THR A 245 1.27 -10.89 21.08
C THR A 245 1.53 -9.55 20.41
N HIS A 246 2.55 -8.84 20.90
CA HIS A 246 3.08 -7.64 20.26
C HIS A 246 3.80 -7.99 18.96
N THR A 247 3.63 -7.15 17.93
CA THR A 247 4.17 -7.42 16.59
C THR A 247 5.68 -7.19 16.47
N LEU A 248 6.25 -6.38 17.35
CA LEU A 248 7.69 -6.20 17.51
C LEU A 248 8.10 -6.55 18.95
N PRO A 249 9.41 -6.75 19.22
CA PRO A 249 9.91 -6.98 20.58
C PRO A 249 9.60 -5.85 21.57
N ASP A 250 9.25 -4.66 21.06
CA ASP A 250 8.83 -3.52 21.87
C ASP A 250 7.33 -3.58 22.18
N SER A 251 6.99 -3.45 23.46
CA SER A 251 5.62 -3.34 23.98
C SER A 251 4.83 -2.12 23.47
N ALA A 252 5.51 -1.14 22.86
CA ALA A 252 4.84 -0.03 22.18
C ALA A 252 4.23 -0.43 20.82
N SER A 253 4.64 -1.55 20.22
CA SER A 253 4.06 -2.04 18.97
C SER A 253 2.63 -2.52 19.19
N PRO A 254 1.75 -2.45 18.19
CA PRO A 254 0.39 -2.96 18.31
C PRO A 254 0.38 -4.49 18.46
N THR A 255 -0.62 -5.00 19.18
CA THR A 255 -0.89 -6.44 19.29
C THR A 255 -1.58 -6.98 18.04
N LEU A 256 -1.54 -8.29 17.82
CA LEU A 256 -2.26 -8.93 16.71
C LEU A 256 -3.77 -8.62 16.72
N SER A 257 -4.39 -8.61 17.91
CA SER A 257 -5.80 -8.22 18.08
C SER A 257 -6.06 -6.77 17.68
N GLN A 258 -5.16 -5.84 18.02
CA GLN A 258 -5.26 -4.43 17.63
C GLN A 258 -5.07 -4.23 16.12
N LEU A 259 -4.39 -5.16 15.45
CA LEU A 259 -4.24 -5.19 13.99
C LEU A 259 -5.34 -6.02 13.28
N GLY A 260 -6.37 -6.43 14.01
CA GLY A 260 -7.57 -7.05 13.45
C GLY A 260 -7.42 -8.53 13.09
N GLN A 261 -6.50 -9.26 13.74
CA GLN A 261 -6.43 -10.73 13.68
C GLN A 261 -7.82 -11.35 13.87
N LEU A 262 -8.18 -12.30 13.01
CA LEU A 262 -9.43 -13.05 13.12
C LEU A 262 -9.31 -14.23 14.09
N SER A 263 -10.44 -14.81 14.49
CA SER A 263 -10.47 -16.02 15.33
C SER A 263 -10.30 -17.32 14.55
N GLU A 264 -10.55 -17.29 13.24
CA GLU A 264 -10.41 -18.44 12.33
C GLU A 264 -10.00 -17.99 10.92
N VAL A 265 -9.46 -18.92 10.14
CA VAL A 265 -9.14 -18.68 8.73
C VAL A 265 -10.45 -18.67 7.91
N ASN A 266 -10.67 -17.63 7.11
CA ASN A 266 -11.74 -17.63 6.13
C ASN A 266 -11.36 -18.51 4.92
N HIS A 267 -11.58 -19.82 5.04
CA HIS A 267 -11.23 -20.81 4.01
C HIS A 267 -11.86 -20.49 2.65
N LYS A 268 -13.10 -20.00 2.62
CA LYS A 268 -13.77 -19.62 1.37
C LYS A 268 -13.03 -18.51 0.61
N LYS A 269 -12.59 -17.45 1.31
CA LYS A 269 -11.81 -16.37 0.69
C LYS A 269 -10.41 -16.83 0.32
N LEU A 270 -9.80 -17.70 1.13
CA LEU A 270 -8.48 -18.29 0.84
C LEU A 270 -8.51 -19.12 -0.44
N ASP A 271 -9.41 -20.10 -0.54
CA ASP A 271 -9.53 -20.95 -1.72
C ASP A 271 -9.84 -20.14 -2.98
N LYS A 272 -10.63 -19.07 -2.85
CA LYS A 272 -10.93 -18.14 -3.95
C LYS A 272 -9.68 -17.48 -4.53
N LEU A 273 -8.59 -17.30 -3.77
CA LEU A 273 -7.35 -16.77 -4.31
C LEU A 273 -6.76 -17.67 -5.40
N ASN A 274 -6.97 -18.98 -5.30
CA ASN A 274 -6.42 -20.00 -6.17
C ASN A 274 -7.35 -20.44 -7.32
N ASN A 275 -8.58 -19.93 -7.35
CA ASN A 275 -9.52 -20.18 -8.46
C ASN A 275 -8.94 -19.71 -9.81
N PRO A 276 -9.43 -20.20 -10.96
CA PRO A 276 -8.93 -19.81 -12.29
C PRO A 276 -8.90 -18.30 -12.58
N ASP A 277 -9.84 -17.54 -12.00
CA ASP A 277 -9.91 -16.07 -12.05
C ASP A 277 -9.55 -15.40 -10.71
N GLY A 278 -8.96 -16.18 -9.80
CA GLY A 278 -8.48 -15.73 -8.50
C GLY A 278 -7.21 -14.89 -8.61
N LYS A 279 -6.88 -14.16 -7.54
CA LYS A 279 -5.72 -13.25 -7.57
C LYS A 279 -4.39 -13.96 -7.83
N LEU A 280 -4.20 -15.16 -7.27
CA LEU A 280 -2.96 -15.92 -7.52
C LEU A 280 -2.91 -16.46 -8.94
N ALA A 281 -4.03 -16.96 -9.47
CA ALA A 281 -4.08 -17.41 -10.86
C ALA A 281 -3.75 -16.29 -11.85
N LEU A 282 -4.13 -15.05 -11.55
CA LEU A 282 -3.73 -13.88 -12.34
C LEU A 282 -2.26 -13.49 -12.13
N LEU A 283 -1.77 -13.51 -10.90
CA LEU A 283 -0.38 -13.17 -10.57
C LEU A 283 0.62 -14.09 -11.31
N PHE A 284 0.31 -15.38 -11.42
CA PHE A 284 1.19 -16.38 -12.04
C PHE A 284 0.81 -16.72 -13.49
N ARG A 285 -0.10 -15.95 -14.11
CA ARG A 285 -0.43 -16.13 -15.52
C ARG A 285 0.70 -15.57 -16.37
N SER A 286 1.41 -16.45 -17.07
CA SER A 286 2.36 -16.12 -18.13
C SER A 286 1.66 -15.57 -19.36
#